data_AF-A0A7V3AU47-F1
#
_entry.id   AF-A0A7V3AU47-F1
#
_cell.length_a   1.000
_cell.length_b   1.000
_cell.length_c   1.000
_cell.angle_alpha   90.00
_cell.angle_beta   90.00
_cell.angle_gamma   90.00
#
_symmetry.space_group_name_H-M   'P 1'
#
loop_
_entity.id
_entity.type
_entity.pdbx_description
1 polymer ?
#
loop_
_entity_poly.entity_id
_entity_poly.type
_entity_poly.pdbx_seq_one_letter_code
_entity_poly.pdbx_strand_id
1 'polypeptide(L)' 'MLGISKVALTTDSFLSAASFQETTRVLIRASLSAKEDYLRGLKENVIIGKLIPAGTGFRYEGDEKEEKK' A
#
# COMPACT_ATOMS: atom_id res chain seq x y z
N MET A 1 17.76 -6.56 14.65
CA MET A 1 17.04 -5.27 14.64
C MET A 1 17.22 -4.66 13.26
N LEU A 2 16.15 -4.44 12.49
CA LEU A 2 16.22 -3.81 11.17
C LEU A 2 16.08 -2.29 11.36
N GLY A 3 16.95 -1.49 10.75
CA GLY A 3 16.85 -0.02 10.80
C GLY A 3 15.62 0.50 10.06
N ILE A 4 15.15 1.71 10.40
CA ILE A 4 13.92 2.31 9.85
C ILE A 4 13.86 2.30 8.32
N SER A 5 14.98 2.57 7.65
CA SER A 5 15.05 2.57 6.18
C SER A 5 14.87 1.17 5.61
N LYS A 6 15.41 0.15 6.28
CA LYS A 6 15.29 -1.23 5.82
C LYS A 6 13.87 -1.75 6.04
N VAL A 7 13.24 -1.39 7.16
CA VAL A 7 11.81 -1.70 7.42
C VAL A 7 10.91 -1.02 6.39
N ALA A 8 11.19 0.24 6.04
CA ALA A 8 10.40 0.98 5.04
C ALA A 8 10.48 0.36 3.63
N LEU A 9 11.61 -0.25 3.25
CA LEU A 9 11.78 -0.93 1.97
C LEU A 9 11.23 -2.36 1.94
N THR A 10 10.98 -2.97 3.10
CA THR A 10 10.42 -4.33 3.23
C THR A 10 8.92 -4.36 3.47
N THR A 11 8.22 -3.22 3.33
CA THR A 11 6.76 -3.19 3.43
C THR A 11 6.10 -4.05 2.35
N ASP A 12 4.96 -4.66 2.68
CA ASP A 12 4.24 -5.56 1.80
C ASP A 12 3.67 -4.84 0.57
N SER A 13 3.41 -3.55 0.67
CA SER A 13 3.05 -2.74 -0.50
C SER A 13 4.28 -2.32 -1.29
N PHE A 14 4.36 -2.75 -2.55
CA PHE A 14 5.44 -2.25 -3.41
C PHE A 14 5.23 -0.77 -3.80
N LEU A 15 3.97 -0.30 -3.88
CA LEU A 15 3.67 1.09 -4.22
C LEU A 15 4.14 2.04 -3.11
N SER A 16 3.88 1.69 -1.86
CA SER A 16 4.38 2.42 -0.68
C SER A 16 5.89 2.28 -0.52
N ALA A 17 6.49 1.13 -0.83
CA ALA A 17 7.95 0.95 -0.73
C ALA A 17 8.68 1.82 -1.77
N ALA A 18 8.19 1.82 -3.02
CA ALA A 18 8.79 2.54 -4.13
C ALA A 18 8.75 4.06 -3.98
N SER A 19 7.79 4.58 -3.20
CA SER A 19 7.66 6.02 -2.91
C SER A 19 8.63 6.52 -1.83
N PHE A 20 9.32 5.61 -1.11
CA PHE A 20 10.27 6.01 -0.08
C PHE A 20 11.66 6.25 -0.69
N GLN A 21 12.31 5.19 -1.20
CA GLN A 21 13.62 5.22 -1.85
C GLN A 21 13.77 4.01 -2.79
N GLU A 22 14.86 3.96 -3.57
CA GLU A 22 15.22 2.83 -4.46
C GLU A 22 14.11 2.41 -5.45
N THR A 23 13.32 3.38 -5.94
CA THR A 23 12.11 3.18 -6.75
C THR A 23 12.28 2.17 -7.89
N THR A 24 13.30 2.30 -8.73
CA THR A 24 13.56 1.39 -9.86
C THR A 24 13.77 -0.06 -9.39
N ARG A 25 14.52 -0.27 -8.30
CA ARG A 25 14.79 -1.61 -7.77
C ARG A 25 13.52 -2.24 -7.23
N VAL A 26 12.70 -1.47 -6.51
CA VAL A 26 11.44 -1.96 -5.94
C VAL A 26 10.47 -2.36 -7.05
N LEU A 27 10.30 -1.52 -8.07
CA LEU A 27 9.40 -1.79 -9.20
C LEU A 27 9.85 -3.02 -10.02
N ILE A 28 11.15 -3.15 -10.30
CA ILE A 28 11.68 -4.33 -11.02
C ILE A 28 11.36 -5.62 -10.26
N ARG A 29 11.60 -5.65 -8.94
CA ARG A 29 11.32 -6.84 -8.12
C ARG A 29 9.83 -7.16 -8.06
N ALA A 30 8.98 -6.15 -7.91
CA ALA A 30 7.53 -6.34 -7.92
C ALA A 30 7.05 -6.93 -9.25
N SER A 31 7.55 -6.43 -10.38
CA SER A 31 7.22 -6.95 -11.71
C SER A 31 7.72 -8.39 -11.92
N LEU A 32 8.95 -8.70 -11.49
CA LEU A 32 9.51 -10.05 -11.60
C LEU A 32 8.77 -11.08 -10.74
N SER A 33 8.30 -10.66 -9.57
CA SER A 33 7.54 -11.51 -8.64
C SER A 33 6.03 -11.52 -8.92
N ALA A 34 5.56 -10.82 -9.97
CA ALA A 34 4.13 -10.63 -10.24
C ALA A 34 3.35 -10.17 -8.99
N LYS A 35 3.94 -9.26 -8.21
CA LYS A 35 3.41 -8.84 -6.92
C LYS A 35 2.21 -7.92 -7.12
N GLU A 36 1.13 -8.17 -6.38
CA GLU A 36 -0.06 -7.32 -6.34
C GLU A 36 -0.05 -6.42 -5.10
N ASP A 37 -0.61 -5.21 -5.24
CA ASP A 37 -0.80 -4.28 -4.13
C ASP A 37 -2.27 -4.23 -3.74
N TYR A 38 -2.58 -4.65 -2.51
CA TYR A 38 -3.95 -4.71 -2.02
C TYR A 38 -4.45 -3.38 -1.44
N LEU A 39 -3.64 -2.31 -1.47
CA LEU A 39 -4.06 -0.95 -1.10
C LEU A 39 -4.69 -0.89 0.30
N ARG A 40 -4.09 -1.59 1.26
CA ARG A 40 -4.58 -1.63 2.66
C ARG A 40 -3.86 -0.61 3.54
N GLY A 41 -2.78 0.00 3.03
CA GLY A 41 -1.98 0.98 3.73
C GLY A 41 -2.40 2.42 3.45
N LEU A 42 -1.94 3.32 4.32
CA LEU A 42 -2.18 4.76 4.18
C LEU A 42 -1.53 5.32 2.90
N LYS A 43 -0.25 5.01 2.68
CA LYS A 43 0.55 5.60 1.59
C LYS A 43 0.04 5.18 0.22
N GLU A 44 -0.29 3.91 0.04
CA GLU A 44 -0.84 3.44 -1.24
C GLU A 44 -2.11 4.18 -1.61
N ASN A 45 -3.05 4.30 -0.67
CA ASN A 45 -4.34 4.97 -0.89
C ASN A 45 -4.14 6.46 -1.22
N VAL A 46 -3.19 7.14 -0.56
CA VAL A 46 -2.83 8.52 -0.91
C VAL A 46 -2.28 8.61 -2.33
N ILE A 47 -1.36 7.73 -2.72
CA ILE A 47 -0.71 7.76 -4.05
C ILE A 47 -1.73 7.58 -5.18
N ILE A 48 -2.71 6.69 -5.00
CA ILE A 48 -3.76 6.44 -6.01
C ILE A 48 -4.93 7.44 -5.92
N GLY A 49 -5.01 8.27 -4.89
CA GLY A 49 -6.12 9.21 -4.67
C GLY A 49 -7.40 8.59 -4.10
N LYS A 50 -7.32 7.45 -3.41
CA LYS A 50 -8.45 6.83 -2.68
C LYS A 50 -8.47 7.34 -1.22
N LEU A 51 -9.65 7.31 -0.59
CA LEU A 51 -9.77 7.56 0.84
C LEU A 51 -8.82 6.64 1.63
N ILE A 52 -8.03 7.25 2.53
CA ILE A 52 -7.11 6.52 3.38
C ILE A 52 -7.86 5.65 4.40
N PRO A 53 -7.34 4.47 4.78
CA PRO A 53 -7.96 3.58 5.76
C PRO A 53 -7.73 4.08 7.20
N ALA A 54 -8.13 5.33 7.47
CA ALA A 54 -8.07 5.95 8.78
C ALA A 54 -9.14 7.04 8.90
N GLY A 55 -9.61 7.29 10.13
CA GLY A 55 -10.63 8.30 10.41
C GLY A 55 -11.91 8.03 9.60
N THR A 56 -12.37 9.04 8.87
CA THR A 56 -13.59 8.97 8.03
C THR A 56 -13.47 8.03 6.83
N GLY A 57 -12.25 7.64 6.45
CA GLY A 57 -12.03 6.66 5.38
C GLY A 57 -11.96 5.21 5.89
N PHE A 58 -12.15 4.98 7.19
CA PHE A 58 -12.26 3.64 7.75
C PHE A 58 -13.65 3.07 7.42
N ARG A 59 -13.72 2.20 6.41
CA ARG A 59 -14.92 1.42 6.13
C ARG A 59 -15.01 0.28 7.16
N TYR A 60 -16.12 0.18 7.88
CA TYR A 60 -16.38 -0.99 8.72
C TYR A 60 -16.70 -2.18 7.80
N GLU A 61 -16.39 -3.41 8.20
CA GLU A 61 -16.70 -4.63 7.42
C GLU A 61 -18.20 -4.79 7.07
N GLY A 62 -19.08 -3.95 7.62
CA GLY A 62 -20.49 -3.85 7.26
C GLY A 62 -20.80 -3.00 6.02
N ASP A 63 -19.93 -2.05 5.64
CA ASP A 63 -20.22 -1.04 4.61
C ASP A 63 -20.11 -1.62 3.18
N GLU A 64 -19.30 -2.67 2.98
CA GLU A 64 -19.15 -3.33 1.67
C GLU A 64 -20.43 -4.04 1.20
N LYS A 65 -21.39 -4.30 2.11
CA LYS A 65 -22.68 -4.92 1.78
C LYS A 65 -23.71 -3.92 1.24
N GLU A 66 -23.56 -2.62 1.50
CA GLU A 66 -24.48 -1.59 1.00
C GLU A 66 -24.12 -1.08 -0.38
N GLU A 67 -22.83 -0.96 -0.73
CA GLU A 67 -22.40 -0.49 -2.07
C GLU A 67 -22.67 -1.50 -3.22
N LYS A 68 -23.00 -2.76 -2.91
CA LYS A 68 -23.35 -3.80 -3.91
C LYS A 68 -24.86 -4.04 -4.10
N LYS A 69 -25.71 -3.19 -3.53
CA LYS A 69 -27.18 -3.19 -3.74
C LYS A 69 -27.57 -2.11 -4.74
#